data_AF-A0A9D8IGE0-F1
#
_entry.id   AF-A0A9D8IGE0-F1
#
_cell.length_a   1.000
_cell.length_b   1.000
_cell.length_c   1.000
_cell.angle_alpha   90.00
_cell.angle_beta   90.00
_cell.angle_gamma   90.00
#
_symmetry.space_group_name_H-M   'P 1'
#
loop_
_entity.id
_entity.type
_entity.pdbx_description
1 polymer ?
#
loop_
_entity_poly.entity_id
_entity_poly.type
_entity_poly.pdbx_seq_one_letter_code
_entity_poly.pdbx_strand_id
1 'polypeptide(L)'
;MKIVLFTLCQAANIDIKNNLNILGAFDMITAAKVPAVYSCTLVLKMRFDKRDEGKKIFRISFIDADGKKLLPSLENEFFVAIPGGSSFCCMNFISPIQNLQLNRYGNYSIDFSIDGALVWSFELVVTEAKKTT
;
A
#
# COMPACT_ATOMS: atom_id res chain seq x y z
N MET A 1 -0.95 7.83 -15.87
CA MET A 1 -0.47 7.57 -14.49
C MET A 1 0.23 6.23 -14.45
N LYS A 2 1.34 6.13 -13.70
CA LYS A 2 2.05 4.86 -13.46
C LYS A 2 2.28 4.64 -11.96
N ILE A 3 2.02 3.41 -11.50
CA ILE A 3 2.48 2.94 -10.19
C ILE A 3 3.97 2.63 -10.30
N VAL A 4 4.78 3.33 -9.51
CA VAL A 4 6.23 3.11 -9.43
C VAL A 4 6.53 2.10 -8.33
N LEU A 5 5.79 2.16 -7.23
CA LEU A 5 5.93 1.25 -6.09
C LEU A 5 4.60 1.14 -5.36
N PHE A 6 4.25 -0.08 -4.92
CA PHE A 6 3.15 -0.31 -3.99
C PHE A 6 3.49 -1.53 -3.12
N THR A 7 3.73 -1.33 -1.83
CA THR A 7 4.27 -2.37 -0.96
C THR A 7 3.96 -2.14 0.52
N LEU A 8 3.97 -3.21 1.30
CA LEU A 8 4.04 -3.16 2.76
C LEU A 8 5.50 -3.21 3.22
N CYS A 9 5.80 -2.45 4.27
CA CYS A 9 7.11 -2.44 4.89
C CYS A 9 7.04 -2.24 6.40
N GLN A 10 8.17 -2.40 7.09
CA GLN A 10 8.26 -2.15 8.54
C GLN A 10 8.14 -0.65 8.83
N ALA A 11 8.87 0.19 8.09
CA ALA A 11 8.83 1.64 8.22
C ALA A 11 9.18 2.33 6.90
N ALA A 12 8.69 3.57 6.73
CA ALA A 12 9.07 4.44 5.63
C ALA A 12 9.05 5.91 6.05
N ASN A 13 9.87 6.73 5.39
CA ASN A 13 9.89 8.18 5.58
C ASN A 13 10.32 8.90 4.29
N ILE A 14 10.11 10.22 4.28
CA ILE A 14 10.67 11.12 3.28
C ILE A 14 11.78 11.92 3.97
N ASP A 15 12.99 11.90 3.40
CA ASP A 15 14.10 12.70 3.94
C ASP A 15 13.97 14.19 3.55
N ILE A 16 14.88 15.01 4.10
CA ILE A 16 14.96 16.44 3.80
C ILE A 16 15.22 16.78 2.32
N LYS A 17 15.69 15.82 1.53
CA LYS A 17 15.94 15.95 0.09
C LYS A 17 14.78 15.39 -0.75
N ASN A 18 13.65 15.06 -0.13
CA ASN A 18 12.48 14.43 -0.75
C ASN A 18 12.72 13.02 -1.31
N ASN A 19 13.72 12.30 -0.81
CA ASN A 19 13.90 10.89 -1.14
C ASN A 19 12.96 10.01 -0.30
N LEU A 20 12.35 9.02 -0.95
CA LEU A 20 11.55 8.00 -0.29
C LEU A 20 12.46 6.89 0.25
N ASN A 21 12.51 6.75 1.57
CA ASN A 21 13.23 5.67 2.26
C ASN A 21 12.26 4.62 2.75
N ILE A 22 12.62 3.34 2.57
CA ILE A 22 11.80 2.18 2.93
C ILE A 22 12.69 1.17 3.63
N LEU A 23 12.24 0.72 4.80
CA LEU A 23 12.90 -0.29 5.61
C LEU A 23 12.04 -1.55 5.69
N GLY A 24 12.65 -2.69 5.34
CA GLY A 24 12.05 -4.02 5.51
C GLY A 24 10.74 -4.17 4.74
N ALA A 25 10.78 -4.06 3.41
CA ALA A 25 9.63 -4.40 2.57
C ALA A 25 9.36 -5.92 2.61
N PHE A 26 8.09 -6.31 2.62
CA PHE A 26 7.69 -7.71 2.71
C PHE A 26 6.36 -7.95 1.99
N ASP A 27 6.16 -9.18 1.57
CA ASP A 27 4.95 -9.75 0.96
C ASP A 27 4.44 -10.98 1.72
N MET A 28 5.15 -11.40 2.78
CA MET A 28 4.81 -12.54 3.61
C MET A 28 4.94 -12.22 5.10
N ILE A 29 3.98 -12.71 5.89
CA ILE A 29 4.00 -12.71 7.35
C ILE A 29 3.95 -14.15 7.84
N THR A 30 4.88 -14.53 8.71
CA THR A 30 4.86 -15.83 9.40
C THR A 30 4.33 -15.64 10.81
N ALA A 31 3.21 -16.30 11.14
CA ALA A 31 2.55 -16.18 12.44
C ALA A 31 2.44 -17.53 13.16
N ALA A 32 2.77 -17.56 14.44
CA ALA A 32 2.68 -18.77 15.27
C ALA A 32 1.23 -19.18 15.60
N LYS A 33 0.30 -18.22 15.58
CA LYS A 33 -1.14 -18.44 15.75
C LYS A 33 -1.92 -17.30 15.10
N VAL A 34 -3.19 -17.56 14.81
CA VAL A 34 -4.16 -16.55 14.36
C VAL A 34 -5.29 -16.41 15.40
N PRO A 35 -5.86 -15.20 15.60
CA PRO A 35 -5.56 -13.96 14.89
C PRO A 35 -4.17 -13.40 15.25
N ALA A 36 -3.43 -12.99 14.24
CA ALA A 36 -2.15 -12.30 14.40
C ALA A 36 -2.39 -10.79 14.28
N VAL A 37 -1.82 -10.02 15.20
CA VAL A 37 -1.88 -8.56 15.16
C VAL A 37 -0.53 -8.06 14.67
N TYR A 38 -0.54 -7.31 13.56
CA TYR A 38 0.69 -6.83 12.92
C TYR A 38 0.67 -5.31 12.78
N SER A 39 1.84 -4.70 12.94
CA SER A 39 2.07 -3.28 12.68
C SER A 39 2.99 -3.14 11.48
N CYS A 40 2.57 -2.36 10.49
CA CYS A 40 3.33 -2.17 9.26
C CYS A 40 3.05 -0.78 8.68
N THR A 41 3.70 -0.48 7.57
CA THR A 41 3.50 0.76 6.82
C THR A 41 3.19 0.40 5.38
N LEU A 42 2.12 0.94 4.84
CA LEU A 42 1.85 0.89 3.40
C LEU A 42 2.55 2.06 2.72
N VAL A 43 3.24 1.75 1.62
CA VAL A 43 3.93 2.75 0.79
C VAL A 43 3.44 2.65 -0.63
N LEU A 44 3.05 3.80 -1.19
CA LEU A 44 2.67 3.97 -2.58
C LEU A 44 3.48 5.12 -3.18
N LYS A 45 4.09 4.87 -4.34
CA LYS A 45 4.71 5.91 -5.17
C LYS A 45 4.09 5.90 -6.55
N MET A 46 3.61 7.07 -6.96
CA MET A 46 2.97 7.28 -8.26
C MET A 46 3.76 8.29 -9.07
N ARG A 47 3.76 8.09 -10.39
CA ARG A 47 4.25 9.05 -11.37
C ARG A 47 3.11 9.48 -12.28
N PHE A 48 2.97 10.78 -12.45
CA PHE A 48 1.96 11.42 -13.28
C PHE A 48 2.62 12.16 -14.44
N ASP A 49 2.00 12.15 -15.61
CA ASP A 49 2.39 12.99 -16.74
C ASP A 49 1.34 14.08 -17.01
N LYS A 50 1.57 14.92 -18.01
CA LYS A 50 0.67 16.05 -18.36
C LYS A 50 -0.78 15.63 -18.63
N ARG A 51 -1.03 14.40 -19.08
CA ARG A 51 -2.39 13.89 -19.35
C ARG A 51 -3.13 13.49 -18.08
N ASP A 52 -2.41 13.38 -16.96
CA ASP A 52 -2.98 13.04 -15.65
C ASP A 52 -3.33 14.26 -14.81
N GLU A 53 -3.08 15.49 -15.29
CA GLU A 53 -3.38 16.73 -14.54
C GLU A 53 -4.86 16.83 -14.18
N GLY A 54 -5.12 17.42 -13.02
CA GLY A 54 -6.46 17.59 -12.48
C GLY A 54 -6.70 16.82 -11.19
N LYS A 55 -7.97 16.79 -10.80
CA LYS A 55 -8.45 16.12 -9.60
C LYS A 55 -8.42 14.60 -9.77
N LYS A 56 -7.94 13.90 -8.75
CA LYS A 56 -7.85 12.44 -8.67
C LYS A 56 -8.37 11.96 -7.33
N ILE A 57 -9.03 10.81 -7.33
CA ILE A 57 -9.48 10.15 -6.11
C ILE A 57 -8.86 8.77 -6.08
N PHE A 58 -8.07 8.46 -5.05
CA PHE A 58 -7.60 7.10 -4.86
C PHE A 58 -8.30 6.44 -3.69
N ARG A 59 -8.41 5.12 -3.77
CA ARG A 59 -8.93 4.27 -2.70
C ARG A 59 -8.07 3.04 -2.52
N ILE A 60 -7.77 2.72 -1.26
CA ILE A 60 -7.04 1.52 -0.82
C ILE A 60 -7.98 0.66 0.02
N SER A 61 -8.06 -0.64 -0.28
CA SER A 61 -8.86 -1.60 0.49
C SER A 61 -8.02 -2.80 0.89
N PHE A 62 -8.12 -3.20 2.16
CA PHE A 62 -7.50 -4.42 2.69
C PHE A 62 -8.54 -5.53 2.68
N ILE A 63 -8.26 -6.62 2.00
CA ILE A 63 -9.22 -7.69 1.72
C ILE A 63 -8.62 -9.01 2.18
N ASP A 64 -9.42 -9.84 2.83
CA ASP A 64 -9.04 -11.18 3.23
C ASP A 64 -9.32 -12.24 2.15
N ALA A 65 -8.94 -13.49 2.42
CA ALA A 65 -9.13 -14.61 1.50
C ALA A 65 -10.59 -14.86 1.07
N ASP A 66 -11.60 -14.39 1.82
CA ASP A 66 -13.01 -14.54 1.46
C ASP A 66 -13.57 -13.30 0.73
N GLY A 67 -12.72 -12.32 0.42
CA GLY A 67 -13.17 -11.06 -0.18
C GLY A 67 -13.75 -10.06 0.82
N LYS A 68 -13.62 -10.29 2.14
CA LYS A 68 -14.11 -9.37 3.16
C LYS A 68 -13.08 -8.30 3.46
N LYS A 69 -13.56 -7.07 3.70
CA LYS A 69 -12.71 -5.95 4.09
C LYS A 69 -12.21 -6.13 5.52
N LEU A 70 -10.90 -6.05 5.71
CA LEU A 70 -10.26 -6.08 7.03
C LEU A 70 -10.34 -4.73 7.75
N LEU A 71 -10.28 -3.65 6.99
CA LEU A 71 -10.26 -2.27 7.49
C LEU A 71 -11.25 -1.43 6.66
N PRO A 72 -11.75 -0.30 7.20
CA PRO A 72 -12.36 0.72 6.36
C PRO A 72 -11.43 1.07 5.20
N SER A 73 -12.00 1.22 4.00
CA SER A 73 -11.19 1.67 2.86
C SER A 73 -10.64 3.05 3.17
N LEU A 74 -9.34 3.24 2.93
CA LEU A 74 -8.75 4.56 2.91
C LEU A 74 -9.10 5.20 1.56
N GLU A 75 -9.72 6.36 1.57
CA GLU A 75 -10.02 7.13 0.37
C GLU A 75 -9.44 8.54 0.54
N ASN A 76 -8.77 9.03 -0.51
CA ASN A 76 -8.20 10.37 -0.48
C ASN A 76 -8.30 11.04 -1.85
N GLU A 77 -8.62 12.33 -1.82
CA GLU A 77 -8.67 13.18 -2.99
C GLU A 77 -7.41 14.05 -3.05
N PHE A 78 -6.85 14.22 -4.24
CA PHE A 78 -5.68 15.06 -4.46
C PHE A 78 -5.73 15.70 -5.85
N PHE A 79 -4.95 16.77 -6.02
CA PHE A 79 -4.83 17.45 -7.30
C PHE A 79 -3.43 17.25 -7.88
N VAL A 80 -3.38 16.78 -9.13
CA VAL A 80 -2.13 16.61 -9.89
C VAL A 80 -1.88 17.86 -10.70
N ALA A 81 -0.76 18.52 -10.43
CA ALA A 81 -0.24 19.62 -11.24
C ALA A 81 1.21 19.31 -11.63
N ILE A 82 1.53 19.31 -12.93
CA ILE A 82 2.90 19.08 -13.39
C ILE A 82 3.62 20.44 -13.49
N PRO A 83 4.72 20.66 -12.75
CA PRO A 83 5.46 21.92 -12.78
C PRO A 83 5.87 22.35 -14.19
N GLY A 84 5.93 23.66 -14.43
CA GLY A 84 6.44 24.21 -15.68
C GLY A 84 7.84 23.70 -16.00
N GLY A 85 8.08 23.32 -17.26
CA GLY A 85 9.37 22.75 -17.71
C GLY A 85 9.61 21.29 -17.34
N SER A 86 8.71 20.65 -16.58
CA SER A 86 8.76 19.21 -16.28
C SER A 86 7.79 18.41 -17.14
N SER A 87 8.16 17.18 -17.51
CA SER A 87 7.27 16.25 -18.22
C SER A 87 6.46 15.34 -17.29
N PHE A 88 6.80 15.31 -16.00
CA PHE A 88 6.15 14.48 -14.99
C PHE A 88 6.30 15.06 -13.58
N CYS A 89 5.50 14.56 -12.65
CA CYS A 89 5.71 14.71 -11.21
C CYS A 89 5.53 13.35 -10.52
N CYS A 90 6.01 13.25 -9.28
CA CYS A 90 5.86 12.05 -8.46
C CYS A 90 5.15 12.41 -7.16
N MET A 91 4.30 11.50 -6.68
CA MET A 91 3.67 11.60 -5.36
C MET A 91 4.01 10.35 -4.56
N ASN A 92 4.44 10.56 -3.31
CA ASN A 92 4.64 9.49 -2.33
C ASN A 92 3.46 9.54 -1.34
N PHE A 93 2.96 8.37 -0.98
CA PHE A 93 1.95 8.19 0.06
C PHE A 93 2.47 7.12 1.03
N ILE A 94 2.53 7.48 2.31
CA ILE A 94 3.02 6.63 3.40
C ILE A 94 1.91 6.57 4.45
N SER A 95 1.41 5.37 4.74
CA SER A 95 0.36 5.15 5.72
C SER A 95 0.77 4.08 6.72
N PRO A 96 1.17 4.46 7.95
CA PRO A 96 1.30 3.51 9.04
C PRO A 96 -0.04 2.84 9.33
N ILE A 97 -0.01 1.53 9.52
CA ILE A 97 -1.17 0.70 9.87
C ILE A 97 -0.85 0.03 11.19
N GLN A 98 -1.61 0.39 12.20
CA GLN A 98 -1.52 -0.21 13.52
C GLN A 98 -2.63 -1.24 13.67
N ASN A 99 -2.32 -2.35 14.34
CA ASN A 99 -3.28 -3.39 14.68
C ASN A 99 -3.98 -4.03 13.46
N LEU A 100 -3.24 -4.31 12.38
CA LEU A 100 -3.77 -5.12 11.28
C LEU A 100 -4.07 -6.53 11.80
N GLN A 101 -5.36 -6.89 11.87
CA GLN A 101 -5.80 -8.19 12.36
C GLN A 101 -5.86 -9.20 11.21
N LEU A 102 -4.98 -10.19 11.27
CA LEU A 102 -4.87 -11.29 10.32
C LEU A 102 -5.49 -12.52 10.95
N ASN A 103 -6.77 -12.73 10.68
CA ASN A 103 -7.61 -13.73 11.37
C ASN A 103 -7.37 -15.17 10.91
N ARG A 104 -6.65 -15.37 9.81
CA ARG A 104 -6.38 -16.68 9.20
C ARG A 104 -5.04 -16.73 8.50
N TYR A 105 -4.54 -17.94 8.31
CA TYR A 105 -3.48 -18.21 7.32
C TYR A 105 -4.05 -18.14 5.90
N GLY A 106 -3.20 -17.83 4.92
CA GLY A 106 -3.56 -17.74 3.51
C GLY A 106 -3.32 -16.35 2.92
N ASN A 107 -3.99 -16.10 1.79
CA ASN A 107 -3.75 -14.91 0.98
C ASN A 107 -4.68 -13.77 1.41
N TYR A 108 -4.12 -12.58 1.36
CA TYR A 108 -4.79 -11.30 1.55
C TYR A 108 -4.44 -10.42 0.36
N SER A 109 -5.31 -9.49 0.02
CA SER A 109 -5.00 -8.47 -0.99
C SER A 109 -5.10 -7.07 -0.41
N ILE A 110 -4.22 -6.20 -0.88
CA ILE A 110 -4.35 -4.75 -0.71
C ILE A 110 -4.60 -4.19 -2.09
N ASP A 111 -5.82 -3.72 -2.31
CA ASP A 111 -6.29 -3.22 -3.60
C ASP A 111 -6.13 -1.71 -3.65
N PHE A 112 -5.41 -1.22 -4.66
CA PHE A 112 -5.28 0.18 -5.00
C PHE A 112 -6.14 0.49 -6.23
N SER A 113 -7.02 1.48 -6.09
CA SER A 113 -7.85 2.01 -7.18
C SER A 113 -7.67 3.52 -7.29
N ILE A 114 -7.79 4.04 -8.50
CA ILE A 114 -7.78 5.48 -8.79
C ILE A 114 -8.91 5.80 -9.76
N ASP A 115 -9.65 6.87 -9.49
CA ASP A 115 -10.83 7.29 -10.25
C ASP A 115 -11.84 6.15 -10.46
N GLY A 116 -11.97 5.28 -9.44
CA GLY A 116 -12.87 4.12 -9.44
C GLY A 116 -12.34 2.85 -10.12
N ALA A 117 -11.20 2.91 -10.81
CA ALA A 117 -10.61 1.76 -11.48
C ALA A 117 -9.55 1.09 -10.61
N LEU A 118 -9.65 -0.24 -10.42
CA LEU A 118 -8.58 -1.04 -9.80
C LEU A 118 -7.34 -0.99 -10.71
N VAL A 119 -6.24 -0.50 -10.16
CA VAL A 119 -4.98 -0.31 -10.90
C VAL A 119 -3.86 -1.21 -10.40
N TRP A 120 -3.92 -1.67 -9.15
CA TRP A 120 -2.98 -2.64 -8.61
C TRP A 120 -3.61 -3.43 -7.47
N SER A 121 -3.30 -4.72 -7.35
CA SER A 121 -3.59 -5.53 -6.17
C SER A 121 -2.27 -6.13 -5.65
N PHE A 122 -1.91 -5.80 -4.41
CA PHE A 122 -0.72 -6.32 -3.74
C PHE A 122 -1.11 -7.57 -2.94
N GLU A 123 -0.43 -8.68 -3.19
CA GLU A 123 -0.69 -9.93 -2.47
C GLU A 123 0.16 -9.99 -1.19
N LEU A 124 -0.49 -10.28 -0.07
CA LEU A 124 0.13 -10.56 1.22
C LEU A 124 -0.20 -11.99 1.63
N VAL A 125 0.81 -12.80 1.91
CA VAL A 125 0.63 -14.19 2.35
C VAL A 125 0.90 -14.33 3.84
N VAL A 126 -0.03 -14.94 4.58
CA VAL A 126 0.15 -15.26 6.00
C VAL A 126 0.36 -16.75 6.16
N THR A 127 1.53 -17.16 6.64
CA THR A 127 1.91 -18.56 6.82
C THR A 127 2.01 -18.94 8.28
N GLU A 128 1.84 -20.22 8.58
CA GLU A 128 2.05 -20.76 9.93
C GLU A 128 3.55 -20.95 10.19
N ALA A 129 4.02 -20.50 11.37
CA ALA A 129 5.37 -20.78 11.81
C ALA A 129 5.55 -22.29 12.04
N LYS A 130 6.42 -22.94 11.26
CA LYS A 130 6.79 -24.34 11.53
C LYS A 130 7.47 -24.40 12.91
N LYS A 131 6.97 -25.27 13.79
CA LYS A 131 7.69 -25.60 15.03
C LYS A 131 9.00 -26.26 14.64
N THR A 132 10.13 -25.61 14.91
CA THR A 132 11.43 -26.27 14.84
C THR A 132 11.48 -27.27 16.00
N THR A 133 11.27 -28.54 15.70
CA THR A 133 11.57 -29.69 16.59
C THR A 133 13.06 -29.84 16.78
#